data_AF-A0A6B1FRU0-F1
#
_entry.id   AF-A0A6B1FRU0-F1
#
_cell.length_a   1.000
_cell.length_b   1.000
_cell.length_c   1.000
_cell.angle_alpha   90.00
_cell.angle_beta   90.00
_cell.angle_gamma   90.00
#
_symmetry.space_group_name_H-M   'P 1'
#
loop_
_entity.id
_entity.type
_entity.pdbx_description
1 polymer ?
#
loop_
_entity_poly.entity_id
_entity_poly.type
_entity_poly.pdbx_seq_one_letter_code
_entity_poly.pdbx_strand_id
1 'polypeptide(L)'
;MSEINWVNDHFRFPVLSSSPLETHNLGKLLGRAIRCPQRPGVGQPPPTTGALIGLIGELGAGKTTFAQGLARGLGVHARVTSPTFTLINEYTSPTKDVRLFHVDSYRLAGDSESLAGEMYGLGMDEILDILDEEPLNDRARPSDPAPMRHVVVIEWADRLSELLPADRLSVRFDSGPDGQSSVVTDQTRLTHDVTGGRTHMMDGNGSERTLSFCATGPHSGALLAEVRTAIDPVQRQDAIR
;
A
#
# COMPACT_ATOMS: atom_id res chain seq x y z
N MET A 1 16.34 -15.01 5.63
CA MET A 1 16.66 -13.62 6.04
C MET A 1 16.07 -12.67 5.02
N SER A 2 14.95 -12.04 5.35
CA SER A 2 14.49 -10.81 4.70
C SER A 2 13.46 -10.12 5.61
N GLU A 3 13.90 -9.74 6.82
CA GLU A 3 13.23 -8.66 7.54
C GLU A 3 13.30 -7.41 6.66
N ILE A 4 12.18 -6.70 6.52
CA ILE A 4 12.14 -5.43 5.80
C ILE A 4 13.06 -4.46 6.54
N ASN A 5 14.17 -4.05 5.92
CA ASN A 5 15.10 -3.11 6.52
C ASN A 5 14.61 -1.68 6.28
N TRP A 6 13.73 -1.21 7.16
CA TRP A 6 13.14 0.14 7.15
C TRP A 6 14.17 1.30 7.27
N VAL A 7 15.45 0.98 7.47
CA VAL A 7 16.55 1.95 7.64
C VAL A 7 17.39 2.11 6.37
N ASN A 8 17.54 1.09 5.52
CA ASN A 8 18.52 1.09 4.40
C ASN A 8 17.95 0.84 3.00
N ASP A 9 16.67 0.53 2.83
CA ASP A 9 16.14 0.25 1.49
C ASP A 9 15.89 1.55 0.71
N HIS A 10 16.46 1.60 -0.50
CA HIS A 10 16.59 2.74 -1.43
C HIS A 10 15.27 3.39 -1.93
N PHE A 11 14.11 3.09 -1.33
CA PHE A 11 12.81 3.54 -1.80
C PHE A 11 11.84 3.83 -0.65
N ARG A 12 12.19 4.75 0.26
CA ARG A 12 11.24 5.34 1.22
C ARG A 12 10.89 6.75 0.78
N PHE A 13 9.63 7.00 0.45
CA PHE A 13 9.10 8.35 0.28
C PHE A 13 7.94 8.56 1.27
N PRO A 14 8.15 9.35 2.35
CA PRO A 14 7.10 9.62 3.31
C PRO A 14 6.06 10.56 2.71
N VAL A 15 4.78 10.22 2.91
CA VAL A 15 3.66 11.07 2.54
C VAL A 15 2.91 11.46 3.78
N LEU A 16 2.85 12.76 4.04
CA LEU A 16 2.03 13.31 5.10
C LEU A 16 0.55 13.17 4.73
N SER A 17 -0.24 12.66 5.67
CA SER A 17 -1.69 12.62 5.54
C SER A 17 -2.34 13.17 6.81
N SER A 18 -2.93 14.35 6.68
CA SER A 18 -3.61 15.10 7.73
C SER A 18 -5.06 14.65 7.92
N SER A 19 -5.62 13.88 6.98
CA SER A 19 -7.02 13.44 7.04
C SER A 19 -7.26 12.00 6.53
N PRO A 20 -8.32 11.32 7.00
CA PRO A 20 -8.75 10.03 6.42
C PRO A 20 -9.05 10.12 4.92
N LEU A 21 -9.54 11.27 4.43
CA LEU A 21 -9.80 11.49 3.02
C LEU A 21 -8.52 11.46 2.18
N GLU A 22 -7.44 12.09 2.65
CA GLU A 22 -6.12 12.02 2.01
C GLU A 22 -5.57 10.59 2.01
N THR A 23 -5.68 9.88 3.14
CA THR A 23 -5.29 8.47 3.24
C THR A 23 -6.04 7.61 2.22
N HIS A 24 -7.36 7.82 2.10
CA HIS A 24 -8.18 7.17 1.08
C HIS A 24 -7.75 7.56 -0.35
N ASN A 25 -7.44 8.83 -0.60
CA ASN A 25 -6.99 9.29 -1.92
C ASN A 25 -5.64 8.69 -2.32
N LEU A 26 -4.72 8.50 -1.37
CA LEU A 26 -3.45 7.80 -1.61
C LEU A 26 -3.68 6.34 -2.00
N GLY A 27 -4.55 5.64 -1.27
CA GLY A 27 -4.98 4.29 -1.67
C GLY A 27 -5.58 4.28 -3.07
N LYS A 28 -6.46 5.24 -3.39
CA LYS A 28 -7.08 5.37 -4.71
C LYS A 28 -6.08 5.62 -5.82
N LEU A 29 -5.03 6.38 -5.56
CA LEU A 29 -3.95 6.64 -6.51
C LEU A 29 -3.17 5.36 -6.80
N LEU A 30 -2.79 4.62 -5.75
CA LEU A 30 -2.14 3.31 -5.89
C LEU A 30 -3.02 2.33 -6.69
N GLY A 31 -4.32 2.25 -6.38
CA GLY A 31 -5.24 1.37 -7.10
C GLY A 31 -5.38 1.72 -8.58
N ARG A 32 -5.30 3.00 -8.93
CA ARG A 32 -5.28 3.44 -10.34
C ARG A 32 -4.01 3.02 -11.06
N ALA A 33 -2.85 3.16 -10.41
CA ALA A 33 -1.56 2.75 -10.97
C ALA A 33 -1.54 1.23 -11.25
N ILE A 34 -2.06 0.42 -10.31
CA ILE A 34 -2.17 -1.03 -10.52
C ILE A 34 -3.13 -1.38 -11.67
N ARG A 35 -4.29 -0.71 -11.74
CA ARG A 35 -5.30 -1.02 -12.77
C ARG A 35 -4.89 -0.55 -14.17
N CYS A 36 -4.24 0.60 -14.25
CA CYS A 36 -3.87 1.25 -15.51
C CYS A 36 -2.37 1.62 -15.49
N PRO A 37 -1.47 0.63 -15.46
CA PRO A 37 -0.04 0.88 -15.34
C PRO A 37 0.47 1.66 -16.55
N GLN A 38 1.38 2.60 -16.30
CA GLN A 38 2.05 3.30 -17.38
C GLN A 38 2.96 2.34 -18.16
N ARG A 39 3.30 2.70 -19.41
CA ARG A 39 4.32 1.95 -20.14
C ARG A 39 5.63 2.00 -19.35
N PRO A 40 6.27 0.85 -19.08
CA PRO A 40 7.50 0.80 -18.31
C PRO A 40 8.60 1.61 -19.02
N GLY A 41 9.40 2.33 -18.24
CA GLY A 41 10.57 3.03 -18.74
C GLY A 41 11.67 2.07 -19.20
N VAL A 42 12.68 2.58 -19.89
CA VAL A 42 13.84 1.78 -20.33
C VAL A 42 14.52 1.14 -19.10
N GLY A 43 14.62 -0.19 -19.10
CA GLY A 43 15.25 -0.97 -18.02
C GLY A 43 14.34 -1.30 -16.83
N GLN A 44 13.06 -0.94 -16.86
CA GLN A 44 12.07 -1.38 -15.86
C GLN A 44 11.42 -2.71 -16.28
N PRO A 45 11.05 -3.58 -15.32
CA PRO A 45 10.27 -4.77 -15.63
C PRO A 45 8.90 -4.38 -16.19
N PRO A 46 8.29 -5.22 -17.04
CA PRO A 46 6.91 -5.01 -17.48
C PRO A 46 5.94 -5.06 -16.29
N PRO A 47 4.81 -4.34 -16.36
CA PRO A 47 3.78 -4.46 -15.34
C PRO A 47 3.17 -5.87 -15.35
N THR A 48 2.92 -6.39 -14.16
CA THR A 48 2.36 -7.73 -13.92
C THR A 48 0.84 -7.70 -13.80
N THR A 49 0.23 -8.88 -13.90
CA THR A 49 -1.19 -9.05 -13.59
C THR A 49 -1.44 -9.20 -12.09
N GLY A 50 -0.43 -9.58 -11.30
CA GLY A 50 -0.46 -9.68 -9.84
C GLY A 50 0.17 -8.50 -9.10
N ALA A 51 -0.41 -8.09 -7.96
CA ALA A 51 0.19 -7.15 -7.01
C ALA A 51 -0.11 -7.52 -5.55
N LEU A 52 0.94 -7.56 -4.72
CA LEU A 52 0.85 -7.77 -3.26
C LEU A 52 1.14 -6.49 -2.49
N ILE A 53 0.17 -6.04 -1.69
CA ILE A 53 0.22 -4.82 -0.90
C ILE A 53 0.12 -5.15 0.60
N GLY A 54 1.15 -4.87 1.38
CA GLY A 54 1.13 -5.01 2.84
C GLY A 54 0.82 -3.67 3.53
N LEU A 55 -0.13 -3.63 4.45
CA LEU A 55 -0.46 -2.45 5.25
C LEU A 55 -0.06 -2.69 6.71
N ILE A 56 0.85 -1.85 7.23
CA ILE A 56 1.48 -2.04 8.55
C ILE A 56 1.23 -0.79 9.39
N GLY A 57 0.84 -0.95 10.64
CA GLY A 57 0.65 0.19 11.55
C GLY A 57 -0.31 -0.15 12.68
N GLU A 58 -0.42 0.74 13.65
CA GLU A 58 -1.22 0.52 14.85
C GLU A 58 -2.73 0.43 14.57
N LEU A 59 -3.49 0.00 15.57
CA LEU A 59 -4.95 0.02 15.51
C LEU A 59 -5.43 1.46 15.31
N GLY A 60 -6.33 1.69 14.36
CA GLY A 60 -6.82 3.03 14.04
C GLY A 60 -5.89 3.88 13.15
N ALA A 61 -4.72 3.37 12.75
CA ALA A 61 -3.75 4.11 11.92
C ALA A 61 -4.25 4.47 10.51
N GLY A 62 -5.39 3.91 10.06
CA GLY A 62 -6.00 4.21 8.76
C GLY A 62 -5.79 3.15 7.68
N LYS A 63 -5.30 1.96 8.02
CA LYS A 63 -5.11 0.82 7.10
C LYS A 63 -6.36 0.50 6.27
N THR A 64 -7.50 0.27 6.93
CA THR A 64 -8.77 0.00 6.22
C THR A 64 -9.23 1.18 5.36
N THR A 65 -9.00 2.43 5.80
CA THR A 65 -9.31 3.62 5.01
C THR A 65 -8.50 3.67 3.71
N PHE A 66 -7.21 3.29 3.79
CA PHE A 66 -6.36 3.14 2.62
C PHE A 66 -6.84 2.01 1.71
N ALA A 67 -7.18 0.84 2.27
CA ALA A 67 -7.69 -0.31 1.51
C ALA A 67 -9.01 0.02 0.76
N GLN A 68 -9.90 0.81 1.37
CA GLN A 68 -11.10 1.33 0.71
C GLN A 68 -10.75 2.23 -0.47
N GLY A 69 -9.77 3.12 -0.29
CA GLY A 69 -9.21 3.93 -1.35
C GLY A 69 -8.68 3.08 -2.50
N LEU A 70 -7.82 2.10 -2.17
CA LEU A 70 -7.24 1.13 -3.10
C LEU A 70 -8.32 0.46 -3.94
N ALA A 71 -9.34 -0.11 -3.30
CA ALA A 71 -10.47 -0.72 -3.98
C ALA A 71 -11.17 0.25 -4.94
N ARG A 72 -11.40 1.50 -4.53
CA ARG A 72 -11.98 2.52 -5.42
C ARG A 72 -11.08 2.84 -6.61
N GLY A 73 -9.77 2.90 -6.42
CA GLY A 73 -8.79 3.10 -7.50
C GLY A 73 -8.80 1.95 -8.52
N LEU A 74 -8.95 0.73 -8.02
CA LEU A 74 -9.11 -0.50 -8.79
C LEU A 74 -10.49 -0.62 -9.49
N GLY A 75 -11.42 0.31 -9.24
CA GLY A 75 -12.77 0.25 -9.78
C GLY A 75 -13.68 -0.78 -9.12
N VAL A 76 -13.33 -1.26 -7.93
CA VAL A 76 -14.24 -2.02 -7.09
C VAL A 76 -15.30 -1.07 -6.53
N HIS A 77 -16.56 -1.36 -6.81
CA HIS A 77 -17.68 -0.50 -6.42
C HIS A 77 -18.36 -0.94 -5.11
N ALA A 78 -18.13 -2.19 -4.71
CA ALA A 78 -18.64 -2.78 -3.48
C ALA A 78 -18.17 -1.99 -2.25
N ARG A 79 -18.95 -2.09 -1.16
CA ARG A 79 -18.56 -1.51 0.12
C ARG A 79 -17.45 -2.36 0.73
N VAL A 80 -16.24 -1.83 0.78
CA VAL A 80 -15.09 -2.47 1.43
C VAL A 80 -15.11 -2.19 2.92
N THR A 81 -15.14 -3.25 3.71
CA THR A 81 -15.02 -3.22 5.18
C THR A 81 -13.86 -4.10 5.61
N SER A 82 -13.26 -3.78 6.76
CA SER A 82 -12.18 -4.60 7.32
C SER A 82 -12.67 -6.05 7.52
N PRO A 83 -11.93 -7.06 7.03
CA PRO A 83 -12.25 -8.46 7.20
C PRO A 83 -11.76 -9.02 8.54
N THR A 84 -11.65 -8.22 9.62
CA THR A 84 -11.09 -8.70 10.91
C THR A 84 -11.72 -10.01 11.45
N PHE A 85 -12.98 -10.31 11.12
CA PHE A 85 -13.65 -11.56 11.54
C PHE A 85 -13.79 -12.59 10.42
N THR A 86 -13.90 -12.16 9.16
CA THR A 86 -13.96 -13.07 8.01
C THR A 86 -12.56 -13.51 7.54
N LEU A 87 -11.52 -12.83 8.03
CA LEU A 87 -10.10 -12.91 7.69
C LEU A 87 -9.79 -12.52 6.24
N ILE A 88 -10.62 -12.95 5.29
CA ILE A 88 -10.50 -12.66 3.87
C ILE A 88 -11.85 -12.19 3.33
N ASN A 89 -11.86 -11.06 2.63
CA ASN A 89 -12.97 -10.63 1.78
C ASN A 89 -12.51 -10.53 0.34
N GLU A 90 -13.33 -11.00 -0.59
CA GLU A 90 -13.06 -10.91 -2.01
C GLU A 90 -14.01 -9.92 -2.69
N TYR A 91 -13.47 -9.11 -3.60
CA TYR A 91 -14.23 -8.16 -4.39
C TYR A 91 -13.83 -8.24 -5.86
N THR A 92 -14.81 -8.23 -6.75
CA THR A 92 -14.58 -8.16 -8.20
C THR A 92 -15.09 -6.84 -8.74
N SER A 93 -14.35 -6.21 -9.66
CA SER A 93 -14.81 -5.01 -10.35
C SER A 93 -16.04 -5.32 -11.22
N PRO A 94 -16.96 -4.37 -11.47
CA PRO A 94 -18.10 -4.61 -12.36
C PRO A 94 -17.70 -5.03 -13.78
N THR A 95 -16.54 -4.57 -14.24
CA THR A 95 -15.93 -4.90 -15.54
C THR A 95 -15.21 -6.25 -15.55
N LYS A 96 -15.09 -6.94 -14.41
CA LYS A 96 -14.43 -8.24 -14.23
C LYS A 96 -12.97 -8.28 -14.71
N ASP A 97 -12.33 -7.12 -14.74
CA ASP A 97 -10.91 -6.93 -15.09
C ASP A 97 -10.01 -6.86 -13.85
N VAL A 98 -10.59 -6.83 -12.63
CA VAL A 98 -9.86 -6.82 -11.36
C VAL A 98 -10.57 -7.71 -10.34
N ARG A 99 -9.77 -8.52 -9.64
CA ARG A 99 -10.12 -9.26 -8.43
C ARG A 99 -9.24 -8.78 -7.27
N LEU A 100 -9.86 -8.30 -6.21
CA LEU A 100 -9.21 -7.80 -5.00
C LEU A 100 -9.49 -8.76 -3.84
N PHE A 101 -8.43 -9.29 -3.26
CA PHE A 101 -8.46 -10.00 -1.99
C PHE A 101 -8.01 -9.05 -0.89
N HIS A 102 -8.88 -8.79 0.08
CA HIS A 102 -8.58 -8.01 1.28
C HIS A 102 -8.45 -8.97 2.44
N VAL A 103 -7.25 -9.04 3.01
CA VAL A 103 -6.91 -9.91 4.13
C VAL A 103 -6.63 -9.04 5.36
N ASP A 104 -7.00 -9.51 6.55
CA ASP A 104 -6.64 -8.90 7.82
C ASP A 104 -6.07 -9.97 8.76
N SER A 105 -4.76 -9.92 8.99
CA SER A 105 -4.05 -10.90 9.81
C SER A 105 -3.97 -10.50 11.29
N TYR A 106 -4.72 -9.48 11.74
CA TYR A 106 -4.68 -9.00 13.13
C TYR A 106 -4.91 -10.11 14.17
N ARG A 107 -5.73 -11.11 13.83
CA ARG A 107 -6.07 -12.22 14.72
C ARG A 107 -5.16 -13.44 14.57
N LEU A 108 -4.36 -13.50 13.52
CA LEU A 108 -3.39 -14.58 13.32
C LEU A 108 -2.22 -14.35 14.28
N ALA A 109 -1.87 -15.38 15.05
CA ALA A 109 -0.80 -15.32 16.03
C ALA A 109 -0.24 -16.72 16.25
N GLY A 110 1.05 -16.82 16.49
CA GLY A 110 1.74 -18.10 16.67
C GLY A 110 3.17 -18.00 16.19
N ASP A 111 3.87 -19.12 16.23
CA ASP A 111 5.14 -19.27 15.52
C ASP A 111 4.90 -19.42 14.00
N SER A 112 5.99 -19.45 13.24
CA SER A 112 5.94 -19.53 11.78
C SER A 112 5.24 -20.81 11.28
N GLU A 113 5.31 -21.92 12.01
CA GLU A 113 4.66 -23.18 11.63
C GLU A 113 3.13 -23.09 11.83
N SER A 114 2.68 -22.56 12.97
CA SER A 114 1.26 -22.33 13.24
C SER A 114 0.66 -21.34 12.24
N LEU A 115 1.37 -20.24 11.96
CA LEU A 115 0.93 -19.24 10.98
C LEU A 115 0.85 -19.81 9.56
N ALA A 116 1.82 -20.64 9.15
CA ALA A 116 1.77 -21.33 7.87
C ALA A 116 0.57 -22.28 7.77
N GLY A 117 0.27 -23.02 8.83
CA GLY A 117 -0.93 -23.87 8.91
C GLY A 117 -2.24 -23.08 8.81
N GLU A 118 -2.33 -21.93 9.48
CA GLU A 118 -3.49 -21.04 9.36
C GLU A 118 -3.62 -20.45 7.96
N MET A 119 -2.53 -19.99 7.35
CA MET A 119 -2.52 -19.50 5.97
C MET A 119 -3.01 -20.57 4.98
N TYR A 120 -2.50 -21.80 5.11
CA TYR A 120 -2.94 -22.93 4.30
C TYR A 120 -4.43 -23.25 4.50
N GLY A 121 -4.90 -23.27 5.76
CA GLY A 121 -6.31 -23.49 6.07
C GLY A 121 -7.26 -22.42 5.53
N LEU A 122 -6.75 -21.21 5.25
CA LEU A 122 -7.48 -20.10 4.65
C LEU A 122 -7.39 -20.06 3.11
N GLY A 123 -6.60 -20.94 2.48
CA GLY A 123 -6.33 -20.93 1.04
C GLY A 123 -5.47 -19.74 0.60
N MET A 124 -4.63 -19.20 1.50
CA MET A 124 -3.75 -18.08 1.19
C MET A 124 -2.68 -18.45 0.17
N ASP A 125 -2.22 -19.69 0.17
CA ASP A 125 -1.31 -20.26 -0.82
C ASP A 125 -1.91 -20.15 -2.23
N GLU A 126 -3.16 -20.61 -2.43
CA GLU A 126 -3.84 -20.49 -3.72
C GLU A 126 -4.00 -19.01 -4.14
N ILE A 127 -4.32 -18.12 -3.20
CA ILE A 127 -4.46 -16.67 -3.47
C ILE A 127 -3.13 -16.04 -3.89
N LEU A 128 -2.04 -16.41 -3.22
CA LEU A 128 -0.71 -15.87 -3.48
C LEU A 128 -0.10 -16.45 -4.76
N ASP A 129 -0.31 -17.74 -5.05
CA ASP A 129 0.15 -18.39 -6.28
C ASP A 129 -0.46 -17.74 -7.53
N ILE A 130 -1.70 -17.24 -7.44
CA ILE A 130 -2.35 -16.49 -8.53
C ILE A 130 -1.61 -15.16 -8.85
N LEU A 131 -0.78 -14.64 -7.93
CA LEU A 131 0.01 -13.44 -8.19
C LEU A 131 1.22 -13.71 -9.08
N ASP A 132 1.66 -14.96 -9.20
CA ASP A 132 2.87 -15.37 -9.93
C ASP A 132 2.67 -15.44 -11.46
N GLU A 133 1.63 -14.82 -12.01
CA GLU A 133 1.20 -14.97 -13.40
C GLU A 133 1.60 -13.81 -14.34
N GLU A 134 1.88 -14.23 -15.57
CA GLU A 134 2.56 -13.62 -16.72
C GLU A 134 2.63 -12.07 -16.83
N PRO A 135 3.76 -11.54 -17.35
CA PRO A 135 3.85 -10.14 -17.78
C PRO A 135 2.67 -9.77 -18.68
N LEU A 136 2.17 -8.53 -18.53
CA LEU A 136 1.22 -7.98 -19.50
C LEU A 136 1.85 -8.05 -20.90
N ASN A 137 1.37 -8.99 -21.72
CA ASN A 137 2.04 -9.36 -22.96
C ASN A 137 1.75 -8.29 -24.03
N ASP A 138 2.80 -7.62 -24.53
CA ASP A 138 2.72 -6.64 -25.63
C ASP A 138 2.14 -7.25 -26.93
N ARG A 139 2.01 -8.58 -26.99
CA ARG A 139 1.42 -9.32 -28.13
C ARG A 139 -0.10 -9.51 -28.05
N ALA A 140 -0.76 -9.09 -26.97
CA ALA A 140 -2.23 -9.13 -26.88
C ALA A 140 -2.84 -8.33 -28.02
N ARG A 141 -3.76 -8.93 -28.79
CA ARG A 141 -4.47 -8.19 -29.84
C ARG A 141 -5.39 -7.16 -29.18
N PRO A 142 -5.67 -6.02 -29.84
CA PRO A 142 -6.62 -5.03 -29.31
C PRO A 142 -8.03 -5.58 -29.03
N SER A 143 -8.39 -6.72 -29.65
CA SER A 143 -9.64 -7.43 -29.45
C SER A 143 -9.62 -8.43 -28.29
N ASP A 144 -8.45 -8.80 -27.79
CA ASP A 144 -8.35 -9.75 -26.68
C ASP A 144 -8.85 -9.07 -25.40
N PRO A 145 -9.61 -9.78 -24.55
CA PRO A 145 -10.01 -9.22 -23.27
C PRO A 145 -8.76 -8.89 -22.45
N ALA A 146 -8.76 -7.71 -21.81
CA ALA A 146 -7.69 -7.36 -20.88
C ALA A 146 -7.58 -8.47 -19.82
N PRO A 147 -6.36 -8.94 -19.50
CA PRO A 147 -6.19 -9.98 -18.51
C PRO A 147 -6.72 -9.49 -17.16
N MET A 148 -7.31 -10.42 -16.41
CA MET A 148 -7.79 -10.10 -15.07
C MET A 148 -6.58 -9.79 -14.18
N ARG A 149 -6.66 -8.68 -13.46
CA ARG A 149 -5.64 -8.32 -12.47
C ARG A 149 -6.03 -8.87 -11.12
N HIS A 150 -5.05 -9.43 -10.43
CA HIS A 150 -5.18 -9.97 -9.10
C HIS A 150 -4.43 -9.09 -8.12
N VAL A 151 -5.14 -8.56 -7.13
CA VAL A 151 -4.56 -7.68 -6.13
C VAL A 151 -4.85 -8.25 -4.76
N VAL A 152 -3.80 -8.45 -3.96
CA VAL A 152 -3.92 -8.86 -2.57
C VAL A 152 -3.48 -7.68 -1.71
N VAL A 153 -4.36 -7.24 -0.80
CA VAL A 153 -4.04 -6.26 0.23
C VAL A 153 -4.17 -6.89 1.60
N ILE A 154 -3.10 -6.87 2.40
CA ILE A 154 -3.03 -7.51 3.70
C ILE A 154 -2.85 -6.45 4.78
N GLU A 155 -3.86 -6.23 5.62
CA GLU A 155 -3.68 -5.50 6.88
C GLU A 155 -2.90 -6.34 7.88
N TRP A 156 -1.99 -5.70 8.64
CA TRP A 156 -1.08 -6.34 9.59
C TRP A 156 -0.10 -7.32 8.92
N ALA A 157 0.34 -7.00 7.71
CA ALA A 157 1.23 -7.84 6.90
C ALA A 157 2.55 -8.19 7.59
N ASP A 158 3.01 -7.39 8.56
CA ASP A 158 4.18 -7.65 9.38
C ASP A 158 4.08 -8.98 10.16
N ARG A 159 2.88 -9.40 10.54
CA ARG A 159 2.62 -10.69 11.20
C ARG A 159 2.90 -11.91 10.32
N LEU A 160 2.87 -11.73 9.00
CA LEU A 160 3.08 -12.80 8.02
C LEU A 160 4.43 -12.66 7.30
N SER A 161 5.28 -11.72 7.72
CA SER A 161 6.39 -11.18 6.93
C SER A 161 7.31 -12.22 6.26
N GLU A 162 7.66 -13.30 6.96
CA GLU A 162 8.53 -14.38 6.42
C GLU A 162 7.80 -15.33 5.47
N LEU A 163 6.48 -15.38 5.54
CA LEU A 163 5.61 -16.25 4.73
C LEU A 163 5.10 -15.57 3.45
N LEU A 164 5.24 -14.25 3.35
CA LEU A 164 4.79 -13.48 2.20
C LEU A 164 5.84 -13.48 1.07
N PRO A 165 5.41 -13.47 -0.21
CA PRO A 165 6.28 -13.28 -1.37
C PRO A 165 7.24 -12.10 -1.21
N ALA A 166 8.47 -12.28 -1.69
CA ALA A 166 9.54 -11.29 -1.55
C ALA A 166 9.27 -10.01 -2.34
N ASP A 167 8.66 -10.09 -3.52
CA ASP A 167 8.29 -8.91 -4.32
C ASP A 167 6.93 -8.37 -3.87
N ARG A 168 6.94 -7.32 -3.05
CA ARG A 168 5.72 -6.70 -2.50
C ARG A 168 5.92 -5.23 -2.21
N LEU A 169 4.82 -4.49 -2.24
CA LEU A 169 4.79 -3.10 -1.80
C LEU A 169 4.20 -3.03 -0.39
N SER A 170 4.97 -2.53 0.57
CA SER A 170 4.52 -2.30 1.94
C SER A 170 4.24 -0.82 2.18
N VAL A 171 3.13 -0.52 2.85
CA VAL A 171 2.74 0.82 3.29
C VAL A 171 2.67 0.80 4.82
N ARG A 172 3.58 1.54 5.44
CA ARG A 172 3.63 1.69 6.89
C ARG A 172 2.99 3.01 7.32
N PHE A 173 2.10 2.94 8.30
CA PHE A 173 1.38 4.06 8.89
C PHE A 173 2.00 4.37 10.24
N ASP A 174 2.76 5.45 10.29
CA ASP A 174 3.34 5.95 11.54
C ASP A 174 2.46 7.10 12.07
N SER A 175 2.10 7.03 13.36
CA SER A 175 1.54 8.17 14.09
C SER A 175 2.52 9.34 13.98
N GLY A 176 2.04 10.59 13.88
CA GLY A 176 2.81 11.81 13.59
C GLY A 176 4.10 12.03 14.40
N PRO A 177 4.85 13.13 14.18
CA PRO A 177 6.28 13.26 14.49
C PRO A 177 6.72 12.99 15.95
N ASP A 178 5.80 12.89 16.91
CA ASP A 178 6.03 12.55 18.32
C ASP A 178 5.98 11.05 18.64
N GLY A 179 5.58 10.20 17.69
CA GLY A 179 5.75 8.75 17.79
C GLY A 179 7.21 8.42 17.59
N GLN A 180 7.94 8.16 18.68
CA GLN A 180 9.37 7.80 18.67
C GLN A 180 9.67 6.69 17.65
N SER A 181 9.97 7.07 16.41
CA SER A 181 10.82 6.32 15.52
C SER A 181 12.22 6.80 15.81
N SER A 182 12.96 6.06 16.62
CA SER A 182 14.41 6.22 16.77
C SER A 182 15.07 5.87 15.43
N VAL A 183 15.08 6.83 14.51
CA VAL A 183 15.96 6.81 13.35
C VAL A 183 16.60 8.19 13.27
N VAL A 184 17.87 8.21 13.65
CA VAL A 184 18.78 9.33 13.42
C VAL A 184 18.85 9.55 11.91
N THR A 185 18.32 10.65 11.42
CA THR A 185 18.64 11.19 10.10
C THR A 185 19.47 12.44 10.27
N ASP A 186 20.72 12.37 9.82
CA ASP A 186 21.58 13.53 9.66
C ASP A 186 20.99 14.44 8.58
N GLN A 187 20.55 15.61 9.05
CA GLN A 187 20.49 16.91 8.39
C GLN A 187 19.89 17.04 6.99
N THR A 188 18.62 17.48 6.96
CA THR A 188 18.26 18.74 6.30
C THR A 188 16.99 19.34 6.94
N ARG A 189 17.14 19.91 8.14
CA ARG A 189 16.17 20.88 8.66
C ARG A 189 16.47 22.23 8.02
N LEU A 190 15.62 22.68 7.11
CA LEU A 190 15.47 24.11 6.90
C LEU A 190 14.68 24.65 8.09
N THR A 191 15.40 25.13 9.10
CA THR A 191 14.84 25.96 10.16
C THR A 191 14.47 27.31 9.57
N HIS A 192 13.20 27.70 9.66
CA HIS A 192 12.85 29.11 9.71
C HIS A 192 12.20 29.46 11.04
N ASP A 193 12.60 30.64 11.48
CA ASP A 193 12.71 31.14 12.83
C ASP A 193 11.37 31.53 13.47
N VAL A 194 11.35 31.50 14.79
CA VAL A 194 10.23 31.87 15.64
C VAL A 194 10.10 33.39 15.67
N THR A 195 8.95 33.93 15.27
CA THR A 195 8.41 35.15 15.90
C THR A 195 6.92 35.00 16.16
N GLY A 196 6.53 35.26 17.41
CA GLY A 196 5.26 34.84 17.99
C GLY A 196 4.01 35.50 17.43
N GLY A 197 2.88 34.82 17.65
CA GLY A 197 1.56 35.40 17.42
C GLY A 197 0.43 34.37 17.52
N ARG A 198 -0.19 34.30 18.71
CA ARG A 198 -1.57 33.83 18.97
C ARG A 198 -1.94 32.43 18.46
N THR A 199 -1.97 31.48 19.39
CA THR A 199 -2.64 30.19 19.27
C THR A 199 -4.13 30.39 19.02
N HIS A 200 -4.54 30.35 17.75
CA HIS A 200 -5.92 30.04 17.41
C HIS A 200 -6.10 28.53 17.58
N MET A 201 -6.68 28.13 18.71
CA MET A 201 -7.26 26.79 18.83
C MET A 201 -8.42 26.70 17.84
N MET A 202 -8.25 25.89 16.81
CA MET A 202 -9.36 25.34 16.04
C MET A 202 -9.50 23.86 16.43
N ASP A 203 -10.67 23.51 16.93
CA ASP A 203 -11.09 22.15 17.24
C ASP A 203 -11.16 21.29 15.96
N GLY A 204 -10.71 20.03 16.01
CA GLY A 204 -11.07 19.05 14.97
C GLY A 204 -10.13 17.88 14.70
N ASN A 205 -9.62 17.18 15.71
CA ASN A 205 -9.25 15.75 15.75
C ASN A 205 -8.94 15.01 14.41
N GLY A 206 -7.92 15.45 13.66
CA GLY A 206 -7.28 14.67 12.61
C GLY A 206 -5.83 14.44 13.02
N SER A 207 -5.51 13.27 13.57
CA SER A 207 -4.11 12.95 13.87
C SER A 207 -3.34 12.86 12.56
N GLU A 208 -2.47 13.83 12.33
CA GLU A 208 -1.48 13.81 11.26
C GLU A 208 -0.69 12.49 11.32
N ARG A 209 -0.46 11.89 10.16
CA ARG A 209 0.21 10.59 10.05
C ARG A 209 1.14 10.56 8.87
N THR A 210 2.19 9.77 8.96
CA THR A 210 3.15 9.57 7.86
C THR A 210 2.93 8.19 7.26
N LEU A 211 2.68 8.14 5.95
CA LEU A 211 2.65 6.90 5.18
C LEU A 211 4.02 6.70 4.53
N SER A 212 4.73 5.66 4.93
CA SER A 212 6.00 5.25 4.32
C SER A 212 5.76 4.08 3.38
N PHE A 213 6.06 4.27 2.10
CA PHE A 213 6.03 3.20 1.10
C PHE A 213 7.40 2.53 1.02
N CYS A 214 7.44 1.21 0.86
CA CYS A 214 8.66 0.41 0.71
C CYS A 214 8.39 -0.73 -0.26
N ALA A 215 9.21 -0.85 -1.31
CA ALA A 215 9.17 -1.96 -2.26
C ALA A 215 10.36 -2.89 -2.02
N THR A 216 10.11 -4.21 -2.08
CA THR A 216 11.12 -5.24 -1.78
C THR A 216 11.53 -6.08 -2.99
N GLY A 217 10.94 -5.82 -4.16
CA GLY A 217 11.27 -6.51 -5.41
C GLY A 217 11.12 -5.63 -6.66
N PRO A 218 11.44 -6.16 -7.85
CA PRO A 218 11.46 -5.41 -9.10
C PRO A 218 10.08 -4.86 -9.51
N HIS A 219 8.99 -5.63 -9.38
CA HIS A 219 7.66 -5.20 -9.81
C HIS A 219 7.06 -4.19 -8.83
N SER A 220 7.18 -4.45 -7.52
CA SER A 220 6.80 -3.49 -6.49
C SER A 220 7.62 -2.19 -6.60
N GLY A 221 8.89 -2.27 -6.99
CA GLY A 221 9.75 -1.11 -7.24
C GLY A 221 9.29 -0.26 -8.42
N ALA A 222 8.90 -0.90 -9.53
CA ALA A 222 8.32 -0.20 -10.69
C ALA A 222 7.00 0.49 -10.33
N LEU A 223 6.12 -0.20 -9.61
CA LEU A 223 4.86 0.35 -9.12
C LEU A 223 5.09 1.56 -8.18
N LEU A 224 6.05 1.45 -7.26
CA LEU A 224 6.39 2.53 -6.34
C LEU A 224 6.93 3.76 -7.09
N ALA A 225 7.73 3.57 -8.14
CA ALA A 225 8.20 4.66 -8.97
C ALA A 225 7.03 5.41 -9.65
N GLU A 226 6.06 4.69 -10.20
CA GLU A 226 4.86 5.26 -10.81
C GLU A 226 4.02 6.06 -9.79
N VAL A 227 3.78 5.47 -8.62
CA VAL A 227 3.01 6.10 -7.53
C VAL A 227 3.70 7.37 -7.06
N ARG A 228 5.03 7.37 -6.91
CA ARG A 228 5.81 8.55 -6.54
C ARG A 228 5.60 9.69 -7.55
N THR A 229 5.71 9.40 -8.85
CA THR A 229 5.49 10.41 -9.89
C THR A 229 4.07 11.00 -9.87
N ALA A 230 3.07 10.21 -9.48
CA ALA A 230 1.70 10.68 -9.34
C ALA A 230 1.45 11.48 -8.05
N ILE A 231 2.24 11.28 -6.99
CA ILE A 231 2.12 12.00 -5.71
C ILE A 231 2.88 13.34 -5.74
N ASP A 232 4.05 13.42 -6.39
CA ASP A 232 4.89 14.63 -6.43
C ASP A 232 4.16 15.94 -6.81
N PRO A 233 3.21 15.96 -7.78
CA PRO A 233 2.46 17.18 -8.11
C PRO A 233 1.45 17.60 -7.03
N VAL A 234 0.91 16.63 -6.28
CA VAL A 234 -0.10 16.86 -5.24
C VAL A 234 0.54 17.58 -4.05
N GLN A 235 1.74 17.14 -3.62
CA GLN A 235 2.44 17.79 -2.50
C GLN A 235 2.89 19.22 -2.82
N ARG A 236 3.20 19.54 -4.08
CA ARG A 236 3.56 20.92 -4.49
C ARG A 236 2.40 21.89 -4.43
N GLN A 237 1.16 21.43 -4.61
CA GLN A 237 -0.03 22.30 -4.53
C GLN A 237 -0.41 22.64 -3.09
N ASP A 238 -0.13 21.76 -2.13
CA ASP A 238 -0.40 21.98 -0.71
C ASP A 238 0.71 22.82 -0.04
N ALA A 239 1.95 22.76 -0.51
CA ALA A 239 3.06 23.59 0.02
C ALA A 239 3.02 25.08 -0.40
N ILE A 240 2.12 25.46 -1.32
CA ILE A 240 1.96 26.83 -1.84
C ILE A 240 0.72 27.53 -1.24
N ARG A 241 -0.08 26.82 -0.43
CA ARG A 241 -1.24 27.37 0.29
C ARG A 241 -0.89 27.65 1.74
#